data_AF-A0A940I3X4-F1
#
_entry.id   AF-A0A940I3X4-F1
#
_cell.length_a   1.000
_cell.length_b   1.000
_cell.length_c   1.000
_cell.angle_alpha   90.00
_cell.angle_beta   90.00
_cell.angle_gamma   90.00
#
_symmetry.space_group_name_H-M   'P 1'
#
loop_
_entity.id
_entity.type
_entity.pdbx_description
1 polymer ?
#
loop_
_entity_poly.entity_id
_entity_poly.type
_entity_poly.pdbx_seq_one_letter_code
_entity_poly.pdbx_strand_id
1 'polypeptide(L)'
;MEYYTTNKLYELFHNSEKFKFSTSNIWELVYGNENSDPLLLALLIGIDDENELKNIFQKEAYSHLEYLSKKANLPLICVAFKVEDEINEVYFSNHNQKCFSTLKLDDLAGKFKKYGLQIKNSNTNKYLNDKTSSAYHKWQRDNLGNKITVSDIDLWVVDIKTKIPIAILEIKRSKILLQNWVPFKRDYPNFKLLSNLCNKAGLKFKIVYYYMKESSSSSKRLEDISQIKVFDVDFGRSSSISEGKVYSLADFIIYDEWLTNK
;
A
#
# COMPACT_ATOMS: atom_id res chain seq x y z
N MET A 1 20.65 -2.92 6.37
CA MET A 1 19.84 -3.11 7.60
C MET A 1 18.46 -3.60 7.18
N GLU A 2 18.11 -4.85 7.49
CA GLU A 2 16.77 -5.41 7.21
C GLU A 2 15.72 -4.75 8.11
N TYR A 3 15.13 -3.65 7.65
CA TYR A 3 14.04 -2.98 8.34
C TYR A 3 12.68 -3.57 7.94
N TYR A 4 12.41 -4.79 8.42
CA TYR A 4 11.06 -5.32 8.62
C TYR A 4 11.07 -6.20 9.87
N THR A 5 10.73 -5.64 11.03
CA THR A 5 10.50 -6.41 12.27
C THR A 5 9.09 -7.03 12.24
N THR A 6 8.87 -7.79 11.16
CA THR A 6 7.75 -8.60 10.64
C THR A 6 6.34 -8.44 11.22
N ASN A 7 5.38 -8.43 10.29
CA ASN A 7 3.94 -8.61 10.52
C ASN A 7 3.65 -10.11 10.42
N LYS A 8 2.98 -10.70 11.42
CA LYS A 8 2.77 -12.16 11.50
C LYS A 8 1.90 -12.71 10.35
N LEU A 9 1.04 -11.89 9.74
CA LEU A 9 0.35 -12.27 8.51
C LEU A 9 1.31 -12.32 7.32
N TYR A 10 2.27 -11.41 7.21
CA TYR A 10 3.29 -11.49 6.16
C TYR A 10 4.18 -12.71 6.31
N GLU A 11 4.59 -13.05 7.55
CA GLU A 11 5.32 -14.30 7.80
C GLU A 11 4.53 -15.53 7.34
N LEU A 12 3.24 -15.57 7.68
CA LEU A 12 2.35 -16.66 7.29
C LEU A 12 2.14 -16.74 5.77
N PHE A 13 2.06 -15.58 5.11
CA PHE A 13 1.73 -15.49 3.69
C PHE A 13 2.94 -15.43 2.77
N HIS A 14 4.17 -15.49 3.28
CA HIS A 14 5.39 -15.37 2.49
C HIS A 14 5.43 -16.30 1.26
N ASN A 15 4.92 -17.53 1.40
CA ASN A 15 4.85 -18.51 0.32
C ASN A 15 3.42 -18.76 -0.17
N SER A 16 2.49 -17.85 0.10
CA SER A 16 1.10 -18.00 -0.30
C SER A 16 0.95 -17.80 -1.81
N GLU A 17 0.16 -18.67 -2.44
CA GLU A 17 -0.28 -18.48 -3.83
C GLU A 17 -1.44 -17.48 -3.96
N LYS A 18 -2.18 -17.25 -2.87
CA LYS A 18 -3.40 -16.42 -2.81
C LYS A 18 -3.11 -15.02 -2.30
N PHE A 19 -2.29 -14.91 -1.27
CA PHE A 19 -1.98 -13.65 -0.61
C PHE A 19 -0.59 -13.18 -1.05
N LYS A 20 -0.51 -12.02 -1.70
CA LYS A 20 0.74 -11.47 -2.25
C LYS A 20 1.03 -10.10 -1.66
N PHE A 21 2.28 -9.81 -1.35
CA PHE A 21 2.68 -8.51 -0.82
C PHE A 21 4.09 -8.19 -1.30
N SER A 22 4.39 -6.90 -1.39
CA SER A 22 5.73 -6.45 -1.69
C SER A 22 6.65 -6.70 -0.48
N THR A 23 7.79 -7.32 -0.73
CA THR A 23 8.85 -7.53 0.26
C THR A 23 10.00 -6.54 0.03
N SER A 24 10.76 -6.28 1.10
CA SER A 24 11.99 -5.48 1.03
C SER A 24 11.73 -4.06 0.53
N ASN A 25 12.72 -3.40 -0.09
CA ASN A 25 12.69 -2.00 -0.51
C ASN A 25 11.72 -1.71 -1.67
N ILE A 26 10.53 -2.31 -1.71
CA ILE A 26 9.51 -2.11 -2.73
C ILE A 26 8.25 -1.56 -2.06
N TRP A 27 7.71 -0.48 -2.61
CA TRP A 27 6.44 0.11 -2.18
C TRP A 27 5.52 0.30 -3.38
N GLU A 28 4.30 -0.21 -3.24
CA GLU A 28 3.22 -0.05 -4.21
C GLU A 28 2.30 1.06 -3.70
N LEU A 29 2.39 2.24 -4.32
CA LEU A 29 1.72 3.45 -3.83
C LEU A 29 0.58 3.89 -4.74
N VAL A 30 -0.44 4.44 -4.11
CA VAL A 30 -1.57 5.11 -4.73
C VAL A 30 -1.55 6.57 -4.31
N TYR A 31 -1.54 7.46 -5.29
CA TYR A 31 -1.63 8.91 -5.09
C TYR A 31 -2.99 9.42 -5.54
N GLY A 32 -3.61 10.24 -4.71
CA GLY A 32 -4.88 10.89 -4.99
C GLY A 32 -4.89 12.37 -4.62
N ASN A 33 -5.97 13.05 -5.01
CA ASN A 33 -6.21 14.45 -4.68
C ASN A 33 -6.71 14.63 -3.23
N GLU A 34 -7.05 15.86 -2.85
CA GLU A 34 -7.59 16.21 -1.53
C GLU A 34 -8.93 15.52 -1.18
N ASN A 35 -9.65 15.01 -2.19
CA ASN A 35 -10.91 14.27 -2.03
C ASN A 35 -10.71 12.73 -1.97
N SER A 36 -9.46 12.27 -2.04
CA SER A 36 -9.10 10.85 -2.14
C SER A 36 -9.55 10.20 -3.44
N ASP A 37 -9.65 10.96 -4.53
CA ASP A 37 -9.81 10.38 -5.87
C ASP A 37 -8.43 9.93 -6.37
N PRO A 38 -8.25 8.65 -6.76
CA PRO A 38 -6.97 8.16 -7.22
C PRO A 38 -6.62 8.77 -8.59
N LEU A 39 -5.38 9.25 -8.70
CA LEU A 39 -4.86 9.93 -9.89
C LEU A 39 -3.61 9.26 -10.48
N LEU A 40 -2.83 8.56 -9.66
CA LEU A 40 -1.55 7.99 -10.07
C LEU A 40 -1.21 6.75 -9.25
N LEU A 41 -0.76 5.70 -9.95
CA LEU A 41 -0.11 4.54 -9.34
C LEU A 41 1.41 4.71 -9.47
N ALA A 42 2.14 4.34 -8.43
CA ALA A 42 3.59 4.39 -8.46
C ALA A 42 4.20 3.14 -7.82
N LEU A 43 5.11 2.50 -8.54
CA LEU A 43 6.03 1.54 -7.96
C LEU A 43 7.28 2.28 -7.51
N LEU A 44 7.61 2.21 -6.22
CA LEU A 44 8.86 2.71 -5.69
C LEU A 44 9.76 1.55 -5.36
N ILE A 45 11.04 1.64 -5.71
CA ILE A 45 11.99 0.57 -5.43
C ILE A 45 13.37 1.10 -5.04
N GLY A 46 13.86 0.68 -3.89
CA GLY A 46 15.27 0.82 -3.53
C GLY A 46 16.08 -0.28 -4.22
N ILE A 47 17.15 0.12 -4.91
CA ILE A 47 18.09 -0.78 -5.58
C ILE A 47 19.48 -0.63 -4.96
N ASP A 48 20.25 -1.71 -4.96
CA ASP A 48 21.65 -1.67 -4.56
C ASP A 48 22.55 -1.42 -5.79
N ASP A 49 22.14 -1.92 -6.96
CA ASP A 49 22.87 -1.80 -8.22
C ASP A 49 21.96 -1.38 -9.39
N GLU A 50 22.46 -0.52 -10.29
CA GLU A 50 21.72 -0.05 -11.48
C GLU A 50 21.33 -1.17 -12.46
N ASN A 51 22.05 -2.28 -12.46
CA ASN A 51 21.69 -3.46 -13.25
C ASN A 51 20.32 -4.04 -12.87
N GLU A 52 19.85 -3.80 -11.64
CA GLU A 52 18.52 -4.22 -11.19
C GLU A 52 17.39 -3.53 -11.96
N LEU A 53 17.64 -2.34 -12.53
CA LEU A 53 16.66 -1.59 -13.31
C LEU A 53 16.08 -2.40 -14.47
N LYS A 54 16.88 -3.30 -15.06
CA LYS A 54 16.50 -4.17 -16.18
C LYS A 54 15.41 -5.18 -15.83
N ASN A 55 15.26 -5.47 -14.53
CA ASN A 55 14.40 -6.52 -14.00
C ASN A 55 13.15 -5.99 -13.27
N ILE A 56 13.01 -4.67 -13.12
CA ILE A 56 11.89 -4.06 -12.36
C ILE A 56 10.55 -4.40 -12.99
N PHE A 57 10.44 -4.32 -14.32
CA PHE A 57 9.18 -4.53 -15.03
C PHE A 57 8.71 -5.99 -15.04
N GLN A 58 9.59 -6.93 -14.69
CA GLN A 58 9.29 -8.36 -14.54
C GLN A 58 8.86 -8.71 -13.10
N LYS A 59 8.96 -7.78 -12.14
CA LYS A 59 8.56 -8.05 -10.74
C LYS A 59 7.03 -8.19 -10.64
N GLU A 60 6.59 -9.04 -9.72
CA GLU A 60 5.17 -9.30 -9.44
C GLU A 60 4.43 -8.01 -9.04
N ALA A 61 5.03 -7.18 -8.17
CA ALA A 61 4.50 -5.88 -7.77
C ALA A 61 4.22 -4.94 -8.97
N TYR A 62 5.11 -4.91 -9.96
CA TYR A 62 4.87 -4.13 -11.18
C TYR A 62 3.67 -4.68 -11.95
N SER A 63 3.54 -6.00 -12.04
CA SER A 63 2.44 -6.66 -12.77
C SER A 63 1.08 -6.39 -12.12
N HIS A 64 1.01 -6.36 -10.79
CA HIS A 64 -0.22 -5.99 -10.07
C HIS A 64 -0.61 -4.53 -10.29
N LEU A 65 0.34 -3.60 -10.20
CA LEU A 65 0.07 -2.19 -10.49
C LEU A 65 -0.26 -1.95 -11.97
N GLU A 66 0.36 -2.68 -12.89
CA GLU A 66 0.03 -2.63 -14.32
C GLU A 66 -1.41 -3.11 -14.57
N TYR A 67 -1.83 -4.17 -13.88
CA TYR A 67 -3.21 -4.65 -13.92
C TYR A 67 -4.19 -3.57 -13.43
N LEU A 68 -3.93 -2.96 -12.27
CA LEU A 68 -4.76 -1.86 -11.75
C LEU A 68 -4.78 -0.65 -12.67
N SER A 69 -3.63 -0.26 -13.22
CA SER A 69 -3.50 0.86 -14.15
C SER A 69 -4.44 0.69 -15.33
N LYS A 70 -4.47 -0.50 -15.95
CA LYS A 70 -5.38 -0.83 -17.06
C LYS A 70 -6.84 -0.84 -16.61
N LYS A 71 -7.16 -1.46 -15.46
CA LYS A 71 -8.54 -1.61 -14.98
C LYS A 71 -9.16 -0.30 -14.50
N ALA A 72 -8.40 0.53 -13.78
CA ALA A 72 -8.85 1.81 -13.27
C ALA A 72 -8.65 2.98 -14.25
N ASN A 73 -8.01 2.74 -15.40
CA ASN A 73 -7.58 3.75 -16.36
C ASN A 73 -6.75 4.86 -15.69
N LEU A 74 -5.70 4.46 -14.97
CA LEU A 74 -4.81 5.37 -14.24
C LEU A 74 -3.37 5.27 -14.77
N PRO A 75 -2.62 6.38 -14.80
CA PRO A 75 -1.21 6.35 -15.12
C PRO A 75 -0.43 5.53 -14.08
N LEU A 76 0.61 4.84 -14.55
CA LEU A 76 1.58 4.12 -13.72
C LEU A 76 2.99 4.64 -14.00
N ILE A 77 3.72 4.92 -12.92
CA ILE A 77 5.14 5.27 -12.96
C ILE A 77 5.96 4.30 -12.12
N CYS A 78 7.25 4.24 -12.42
CA CYS A 78 8.25 3.60 -11.57
C CYS A 78 9.29 4.62 -11.15
N VAL A 79 9.62 4.63 -9.87
CA VAL A 79 10.71 5.42 -9.31
C VAL A 79 11.65 4.48 -8.59
N ALA A 80 12.86 4.33 -9.10
CA ALA A 80 13.91 3.58 -8.43
C ALA A 80 14.96 4.53 -7.85
N PHE A 81 15.57 4.16 -6.73
CA PHE A 81 16.59 4.96 -6.05
C PHE A 81 17.63 4.05 -5.39
N LYS A 82 18.88 4.52 -5.31
CA LYS A 82 19.91 3.77 -4.58
C LYS A 82 19.64 3.79 -3.07
N VAL A 83 19.82 2.66 -2.40
CA VAL A 83 19.58 2.53 -0.95
C VAL A 83 20.75 3.16 -0.18
N GLU A 84 20.74 4.49 -0.10
CA GLU A 84 21.74 5.32 0.57
C GLU A 84 21.06 6.27 1.59
N ASP A 85 21.85 6.90 2.46
CA ASP A 85 21.33 7.80 3.51
C ASP A 85 20.70 9.09 2.94
N GLU A 86 21.17 9.54 1.78
CA GLU A 86 20.65 10.69 1.06
C GLU A 86 20.39 10.34 -0.41
N ILE A 87 19.34 10.91 -0.99
CA ILE A 87 18.97 10.70 -2.39
C ILE A 87 18.90 12.07 -3.05
N ASN A 88 19.77 12.31 -4.05
CA ASN A 88 19.74 13.54 -4.86
C ASN A 88 19.10 13.33 -6.24
N GLU A 89 19.11 12.08 -6.70
CA GLU A 89 18.57 11.67 -7.99
C GLU A 89 17.83 10.34 -7.87
N VAL A 90 16.90 10.13 -8.79
CA VAL A 90 16.12 8.90 -8.91
C VAL A 90 16.12 8.45 -10.37
N TYR A 91 15.92 7.17 -10.58
CA TYR A 91 15.60 6.62 -11.89
C TYR A 91 14.09 6.65 -12.06
N PHE A 92 13.62 7.40 -13.05
CA PHE A 92 12.21 7.55 -13.37
C PHE A 92 11.86 6.83 -14.67
N SER A 93 10.75 6.09 -14.65
CA SER A 93 10.13 5.53 -15.84
C SER A 93 8.62 5.76 -15.83
N ASN A 94 8.04 6.01 -17.01
CA ASN A 94 6.59 5.90 -17.20
C ASN A 94 6.27 4.56 -17.86
N HIS A 95 5.07 4.05 -17.56
CA HIS A 95 4.57 2.77 -18.08
C HIS A 95 4.67 2.63 -19.60
N ASN A 96 4.47 3.72 -20.36
CA ASN A 96 4.47 3.69 -21.82
C ASN A 96 5.86 3.43 -22.42
N GLN A 97 6.93 3.90 -21.77
CA GLN A 97 8.29 3.80 -22.30
C GLN A 97 9.04 2.57 -21.79
N LYS A 98 8.75 2.10 -20.57
CA LYS A 98 9.48 1.01 -19.88
C LYS A 98 11.01 1.14 -19.97
N CYS A 99 11.49 2.38 -19.92
CA CYS A 99 12.91 2.73 -19.92
C CYS A 99 13.15 3.74 -18.81
N PHE A 100 14.25 3.57 -18.08
CA PHE A 100 14.62 4.47 -16.99
C PHE A 100 15.44 5.64 -17.50
N SER A 101 15.15 6.82 -16.96
CA SER A 101 15.95 8.03 -17.12
C SER A 101 16.29 8.57 -15.74
N THR A 102 17.50 9.09 -15.57
CA THR A 102 17.88 9.76 -14.32
C THR A 102 17.17 11.10 -14.23
N LEU A 103 16.63 11.39 -13.04
CA LEU A 103 15.89 12.60 -12.73
C LEU A 103 16.39 13.16 -11.40
N LYS A 104 16.68 14.46 -11.34
CA LYS A 104 16.93 15.12 -10.06
C LYS A 104 15.67 15.09 -9.21
N LEU A 105 15.84 14.99 -7.91
CA LEU A 105 14.72 14.87 -6.99
C LEU A 105 13.79 16.10 -7.02
N ASP A 106 14.34 17.30 -7.24
CA ASP A 106 13.56 18.52 -7.43
C ASP A 106 12.63 18.47 -8.66
N ASP A 107 13.06 17.80 -9.73
CA ASP A 107 12.29 17.65 -10.95
C ASP A 107 11.18 16.59 -10.82
N LEU A 108 11.28 15.70 -9.83
CA LEU A 108 10.30 14.64 -9.59
C LEU A 108 8.93 15.21 -9.20
N ALA A 109 8.91 16.26 -8.38
CA ALA A 109 7.66 16.97 -8.07
C ALA A 109 6.99 17.49 -9.36
N GLY A 110 7.78 18.05 -10.27
CA GLY A 110 7.29 18.48 -11.59
C GLY A 110 6.61 17.35 -12.39
N LYS A 111 7.10 16.10 -12.29
CA LYS A 111 6.44 14.93 -12.91
C LYS A 111 5.10 14.61 -12.26
N PHE A 112 5.03 14.61 -10.92
CA PHE A 112 3.80 14.32 -10.18
C PHE A 112 2.70 15.34 -10.49
N LYS A 113 3.06 16.62 -10.64
CA LYS A 113 2.12 17.69 -11.03
C LYS A 113 1.48 17.44 -12.40
N LYS A 114 2.21 16.84 -13.36
CA LYS A 114 1.68 16.50 -14.69
C LYS A 114 0.57 15.46 -14.65
N TYR A 115 0.49 14.68 -13.57
CA TYR A 115 -0.59 13.71 -13.34
C TYR A 115 -1.78 14.32 -12.55
N GLY A 116 -1.83 15.65 -12.40
CA GLY A 116 -2.95 16.34 -11.76
C GLY A 116 -2.85 16.44 -10.23
N LEU A 117 -1.72 16.02 -9.64
CA LEU A 117 -1.49 16.16 -8.21
C LEU A 117 -1.21 17.64 -7.86
N GLN A 118 -1.97 18.17 -6.89
CA GLN A 118 -1.84 19.55 -6.41
C GLN A 118 -0.65 19.68 -5.47
N ILE A 119 0.53 19.78 -6.04
CA ILE A 119 1.78 19.93 -5.29
C ILE A 119 1.90 21.35 -4.74
N LYS A 120 2.18 21.44 -3.45
CA LYS A 120 2.64 22.67 -2.80
C LYS A 120 4.02 22.43 -2.21
N ASN A 121 4.92 23.40 -2.38
CA ASN A 121 6.17 23.48 -1.63
C ASN A 121 5.85 23.86 -0.17
N SER A 122 5.29 22.91 0.57
CA SER A 122 4.90 23.06 1.97
C SER A 122 4.86 21.67 2.63
N ASN A 123 5.21 21.59 3.91
CA ASN A 123 5.21 20.35 4.68
C ASN A 123 3.85 19.61 4.60
N THR A 124 3.86 18.30 4.32
CA THR A 124 2.69 17.42 4.40
C THR A 124 2.32 17.13 5.86
N ASN A 125 1.03 16.87 6.11
CA ASN A 125 0.49 16.53 7.44
C ASN A 125 0.69 15.05 7.85
N LYS A 126 1.62 14.29 7.25
CA LYS A 126 1.75 12.85 7.56
C LYS A 126 2.36 12.67 8.97
N TYR A 127 1.59 12.03 9.85
CA TYR A 127 1.97 11.73 11.24
C TYR A 127 3.24 10.85 11.30
N LEU A 128 4.13 11.16 12.24
CA LEU A 128 5.31 10.36 12.57
C LEU A 128 4.89 8.92 12.96
N ASN A 129 5.30 7.94 12.16
CA ASN A 129 5.75 6.67 12.70
C ASN A 129 7.24 6.55 12.38
N ASP A 130 8.04 6.90 13.38
CA ASP A 130 9.48 7.18 13.35
C ASP A 130 10.38 5.95 13.15
N LYS A 131 9.83 4.85 12.61
CA LYS A 131 10.54 3.55 12.60
C LYS A 131 10.95 3.04 11.23
N THR A 132 10.47 3.62 10.12
CA THR A 132 10.74 3.14 8.75
C THR A 132 10.54 4.18 7.64
N SER A 133 10.90 5.46 7.83
CA SER A 133 10.85 6.41 6.70
C SER A 133 12.15 6.36 5.89
N SER A 134 12.12 5.78 4.68
CA SER A 134 13.22 5.95 3.71
C SER A 134 13.41 7.44 3.33
N ALA A 135 14.57 7.78 2.77
CA ALA A 135 14.84 9.12 2.26
C ALA A 135 13.76 9.60 1.28
N TYR A 136 13.18 8.68 0.47
CA TYR A 136 12.03 8.99 -0.38
C TYR A 136 10.79 9.39 0.42
N HIS A 137 10.41 8.64 1.46
CA HIS A 137 9.25 8.98 2.28
C HIS A 137 9.40 10.34 2.97
N LYS A 138 10.63 10.71 3.33
CA LYS A 138 10.94 12.05 3.83
C LYS A 138 10.75 13.09 2.73
N TRP A 139 11.35 12.90 1.55
CA TRP A 139 11.15 13.79 0.40
C TRP A 139 9.67 13.99 0.05
N GLN A 140 8.90 12.90 -0.02
CA GLN A 140 7.47 12.93 -0.32
C GLN A 140 6.73 13.86 0.66
N ARG A 141 7.11 13.81 1.95
CA ARG A 141 6.51 14.64 2.98
C ARG A 141 6.87 16.11 2.86
N ASP A 142 8.07 16.40 2.43
CA ASP A 142 8.59 17.77 2.38
C ASP A 142 8.15 18.48 1.08
N ASN A 143 7.81 17.71 0.04
CA ASN A 143 7.65 18.25 -1.32
C ASN A 143 6.27 18.13 -1.94
N LEU A 144 5.41 17.18 -1.52
CA LEU A 144 4.13 16.98 -2.21
C LEU A 144 2.92 17.72 -1.61
N GLY A 145 3.04 18.24 -0.38
CA GLY A 145 2.03 19.07 0.28
C GLY A 145 0.79 18.35 0.82
N ASN A 146 0.02 19.02 1.67
CA ASN A 146 -1.15 18.46 2.38
C ASN A 146 -2.43 18.29 1.53
N LYS A 147 -2.37 18.60 0.24
CA LYS A 147 -3.49 18.50 -0.71
C LYS A 147 -3.53 17.18 -1.48
N ILE A 148 -2.68 16.24 -1.12
CA ILE A 148 -2.66 14.90 -1.69
C ILE A 148 -2.94 13.87 -0.61
N THR A 149 -3.59 12.78 -1.01
CA THR A 149 -3.68 11.56 -0.20
C THR A 149 -2.77 10.51 -0.80
N VAL A 150 -2.02 9.80 0.03
CA VAL A 150 -1.13 8.73 -0.42
C VAL A 150 -1.31 7.53 0.49
N SER A 151 -1.57 6.37 -0.12
CA SER A 151 -1.68 5.09 0.57
C SER A 151 -0.77 4.06 -0.08
N ASP A 152 -0.23 3.19 0.76
CA ASP A 152 0.52 2.00 0.35
C ASP A 152 -0.50 0.86 0.13
N ILE A 153 -0.17 -0.11 -0.72
CA ILE A 153 -0.96 -1.35 -0.86
C ILE A 153 -0.31 -2.42 0.02
N ASP A 154 -0.96 -2.77 1.12
CA ASP A 154 -0.42 -3.69 2.13
C ASP A 154 -0.40 -5.16 1.67
N LEU A 155 -1.52 -5.63 1.12
CA LEU A 155 -1.70 -7.04 0.76
C LEU A 155 -2.68 -7.20 -0.40
N TRP A 156 -2.28 -7.96 -1.40
CA TRP A 156 -3.08 -8.39 -2.51
C TRP A 156 -3.70 -9.76 -2.25
N VAL A 157 -4.89 -9.95 -2.79
CA VAL A 157 -5.54 -11.25 -2.90
C VAL A 157 -5.68 -11.54 -4.37
N VAL A 158 -5.13 -12.64 -4.82
CA VAL A 158 -5.20 -13.11 -6.20
C VAL A 158 -6.02 -14.38 -6.29
N ASP A 159 -6.74 -14.53 -7.40
CA ASP A 159 -7.37 -15.80 -7.74
C ASP A 159 -6.28 -16.84 -8.03
N ILE A 160 -6.34 -17.99 -7.35
CA ILE A 160 -5.26 -19.00 -7.40
C ILE A 160 -5.07 -19.57 -8.81
N LYS A 161 -6.13 -19.65 -9.62
CA LYS A 161 -6.09 -20.27 -10.95
C LYS A 161 -5.58 -19.30 -12.01
N THR A 162 -6.09 -18.08 -12.00
CA THR A 162 -5.82 -17.06 -13.01
C THR A 162 -4.67 -16.13 -12.64
N LYS A 163 -4.28 -16.11 -11.36
CA LYS A 163 -3.31 -15.17 -10.76
C LYS A 163 -3.72 -13.70 -10.90
N ILE A 164 -5.00 -13.45 -11.19
CA ILE A 164 -5.55 -12.10 -11.33
C ILE A 164 -5.89 -11.52 -9.95
N PRO A 165 -5.52 -10.25 -9.65
CA PRO A 165 -5.96 -9.57 -8.44
C PRO A 165 -7.48 -9.46 -8.32
N ILE A 166 -8.02 -9.86 -7.17
CA ILE A 166 -9.46 -9.81 -6.86
C ILE A 166 -9.78 -8.90 -5.67
N ALA A 167 -8.81 -8.69 -4.76
CA ALA A 167 -8.97 -7.77 -3.65
C ALA A 167 -7.65 -7.15 -3.18
N ILE A 168 -7.76 -6.02 -2.50
CA ILE A 168 -6.71 -5.38 -1.71
C ILE A 168 -7.16 -5.37 -0.25
N LEU A 169 -6.23 -5.69 0.65
CA LEU A 169 -6.44 -5.71 2.09
C LEU A 169 -5.48 -4.72 2.74
N GLU A 170 -6.02 -3.78 3.51
CA GLU A 170 -5.27 -2.95 4.46
C GLU A 170 -5.12 -3.73 5.77
N ILE A 171 -3.90 -3.84 6.31
CA ILE A 171 -3.64 -4.57 7.55
C ILE A 171 -3.47 -3.59 8.71
N LYS A 172 -4.36 -3.69 9.70
CA LYS A 172 -4.26 -2.95 10.97
C LYS A 172 -4.01 -3.91 12.13
N ARG A 173 -3.27 -3.43 13.13
CA ARG A 173 -3.02 -4.17 14.38
C ARG A 173 -2.78 -3.21 15.53
N SER A 174 -3.33 -3.52 16.70
CA SER A 174 -3.19 -2.67 17.88
C SER A 174 -3.40 -3.45 19.17
N LYS A 175 -3.20 -2.77 20.30
CA LYS A 175 -3.48 -3.30 21.65
C LYS A 175 -4.97 -3.27 22.03
N ILE A 176 -5.86 -2.83 21.14
CA ILE A 176 -7.31 -2.83 21.39
C ILE A 176 -7.84 -4.23 21.10
N LEU A 177 -8.62 -4.79 22.03
CA LEU A 177 -9.21 -6.12 21.84
C LEU A 177 -10.03 -6.19 20.54
N LEU A 178 -10.03 -7.37 19.91
CA LEU A 178 -10.62 -7.61 18.58
C LEU A 178 -12.07 -7.11 18.47
N GLN A 179 -12.89 -7.39 19.47
CA GLN A 179 -14.29 -6.98 19.54
C GLN A 179 -14.48 -5.46 19.59
N ASN A 180 -13.54 -4.74 20.20
CA ASN A 180 -13.66 -3.30 20.47
C ASN A 180 -13.01 -2.44 19.37
N TRP A 181 -12.12 -3.02 18.57
CA TRP A 181 -11.44 -2.25 17.54
C TRP A 181 -12.38 -1.92 16.38
N VAL A 182 -12.30 -0.68 15.94
CA VAL A 182 -12.95 -0.13 14.75
C VAL A 182 -11.95 0.72 13.97
N PRO A 183 -12.08 0.82 12.63
CA PRO A 183 -11.20 1.67 11.83
C PRO A 183 -11.20 3.13 12.31
N PHE A 184 -10.00 3.69 12.47
CA PHE A 184 -9.88 5.05 12.99
C PHE A 184 -10.22 6.09 11.92
N LYS A 185 -11.07 7.07 12.27
CA LYS A 185 -11.50 8.15 11.38
C LYS A 185 -10.36 8.93 10.73
N ARG A 186 -9.22 9.07 11.43
CA ARG A 186 -8.03 9.75 10.90
C ARG A 186 -7.44 9.06 9.66
N ASP A 187 -7.64 7.74 9.54
CA ASP A 187 -7.12 6.94 8.42
C ASP A 187 -8.15 6.85 7.27
N TYR A 188 -9.34 7.46 7.41
CA TYR A 188 -10.39 7.40 6.40
C TYR A 188 -9.99 7.97 5.04
N PRO A 189 -9.19 9.05 4.92
CA PRO A 189 -8.68 9.48 3.62
C PRO A 189 -7.90 8.37 2.90
N ASN A 190 -7.09 7.59 3.64
CA ASN A 190 -6.34 6.47 3.08
C ASN A 190 -7.26 5.33 2.65
N PHE A 191 -8.24 4.99 3.48
CA PHE A 191 -9.23 3.95 3.18
C PHE A 191 -10.12 4.33 1.99
N LYS A 192 -10.53 5.60 1.93
CA LYS A 192 -11.31 6.15 0.82
C LYS A 192 -10.53 6.10 -0.49
N LEU A 193 -9.24 6.45 -0.46
CA LEU A 193 -8.38 6.38 -1.64
C LEU A 193 -8.30 4.97 -2.22
N LEU A 194 -8.00 3.97 -1.36
CA LEU A 194 -7.93 2.56 -1.78
C LEU A 194 -9.30 2.02 -2.21
N SER A 195 -10.36 2.36 -1.48
CA SER A 195 -11.74 2.00 -1.84
C SER A 195 -12.13 2.54 -3.22
N ASN A 196 -11.86 3.81 -3.50
CA ASN A 196 -12.12 4.45 -4.79
C ASN A 196 -11.33 3.79 -5.93
N LEU A 197 -10.07 3.42 -5.68
CA LEU A 197 -9.24 2.69 -6.63
C LEU A 197 -9.82 1.29 -6.93
N CYS A 198 -10.14 0.53 -5.88
CA CYS A 198 -10.74 -0.80 -6.03
C CYS A 198 -12.08 -0.74 -6.77
N ASN A 199 -12.93 0.24 -6.46
CA ASN A 199 -14.19 0.46 -7.16
C ASN A 199 -13.99 0.74 -8.65
N LYS A 200 -13.02 1.59 -9.01
CA LYS A 200 -12.66 1.84 -10.42
C LYS A 200 -12.16 0.60 -11.14
N ALA A 201 -11.36 -0.24 -10.46
CA ALA A 201 -10.76 -1.42 -11.05
C ALA A 201 -11.63 -2.69 -10.96
N GLY A 202 -12.76 -2.64 -10.26
CA GLY A 202 -13.64 -3.79 -10.04
C GLY A 202 -13.13 -4.80 -9.00
N LEU A 203 -12.27 -4.37 -8.07
CA LEU A 203 -11.75 -5.19 -6.97
C LEU A 203 -12.53 -4.96 -5.68
N LYS A 204 -12.35 -5.85 -4.70
CA LYS A 204 -12.78 -5.61 -3.33
C LYS A 204 -11.70 -4.89 -2.53
N PHE A 205 -12.11 -3.99 -1.65
CA PHE A 205 -11.24 -3.43 -0.61
C PHE A 205 -11.75 -3.86 0.77
N LYS A 206 -10.84 -4.34 1.61
CA LYS A 206 -11.15 -4.74 3.00
C LYS A 206 -10.11 -4.19 3.95
N ILE A 207 -10.50 -3.99 5.20
CA ILE A 207 -9.56 -3.82 6.31
C ILE A 207 -9.51 -5.12 7.09
N VAL A 208 -8.31 -5.60 7.36
CA VAL A 208 -8.03 -6.79 8.14
C VAL A 208 -7.37 -6.37 9.44
N TYR A 209 -7.98 -6.76 10.56
CA TYR A 209 -7.51 -6.43 11.90
C TYR A 209 -7.21 -7.66 12.73
N TYR A 210 -6.09 -7.65 13.45
CA TYR A 210 -5.79 -8.65 14.47
C TYR A 210 -5.13 -8.02 15.71
N TYR A 211 -5.21 -8.73 16.83
CA TYR A 211 -4.77 -8.23 18.12
C TYR A 211 -3.25 -8.33 18.30
N MET A 212 -2.65 -7.25 18.77
CA MET A 212 -1.24 -7.21 19.17
C MET A 212 -1.16 -7.12 20.69
N LYS A 213 -0.79 -8.22 21.33
CA LYS A 213 -0.70 -8.35 22.78
C LYS A 213 0.44 -7.50 23.34
N GLU A 214 0.22 -6.97 24.53
CA GLU A 214 1.25 -6.30 25.32
C GLU A 214 2.31 -7.31 25.79
N SER A 215 3.58 -7.01 25.50
CA SER A 215 4.71 -7.73 26.07
C SER A 215 5.28 -6.92 27.22
N SER A 216 5.54 -7.60 28.35
CA SER A 216 6.22 -7.05 29.52
C SER A 216 7.71 -6.77 29.26
N SER A 217 8.27 -7.31 28.17
CA SER A 217 9.63 -7.01 27.69
C SER A 217 9.56 -6.21 26.38
N SER A 218 10.28 -5.09 26.34
CA SER A 218 10.26 -4.08 25.27
C SER A 218 10.74 -4.57 23.89
N SER A 219 11.19 -5.82 23.77
CA SER A 219 11.87 -6.33 22.57
C SER A 219 11.08 -7.34 21.73
N LYS A 220 9.90 -7.83 22.17
CA LYS A 220 9.08 -8.76 21.36
C LYS A 220 7.61 -8.35 21.35
N ARG A 221 7.08 -7.99 20.17
CA ARG A 221 5.63 -7.81 19.97
C ARG A 221 5.00 -9.19 19.87
N LEU A 222 4.03 -9.50 20.74
CA LEU A 222 3.31 -10.76 20.68
C LEU A 222 2.04 -10.55 19.83
N GLU A 223 2.09 -10.95 18.56
CA GLU A 223 0.95 -10.87 17.65
C GLU A 223 0.08 -12.13 17.74
N ASP A 224 -1.22 -11.93 17.99
CA ASP A 224 -2.24 -12.99 17.99
C ASP A 224 -3.08 -12.88 16.73
N ILE A 225 -2.83 -13.80 15.80
CA ILE A 225 -3.54 -13.92 14.52
C ILE A 225 -4.55 -15.06 14.52
N SER A 226 -4.83 -15.70 15.67
CA SER A 226 -5.77 -16.82 15.74
C SER A 226 -7.18 -16.45 15.28
N GLN A 227 -7.53 -15.17 15.47
CA GLN A 227 -8.75 -14.56 14.99
C GLN A 227 -8.44 -13.27 14.26
N ILE A 228 -9.23 -13.01 13.22
CA ILE A 228 -9.11 -11.86 12.35
C ILE A 228 -10.47 -11.19 12.23
N LYS A 229 -10.52 -9.87 12.42
CA LYS A 229 -11.73 -9.07 12.15
C LYS A 229 -11.60 -8.41 10.78
N VAL A 230 -12.55 -8.68 9.90
CA VAL A 230 -12.55 -8.18 8.52
C VAL A 230 -13.70 -7.19 8.33
N PHE A 231 -13.39 -6.03 7.75
CA PHE A 231 -14.35 -4.97 7.47
C PHE A 231 -14.52 -4.81 5.95
N ASP A 232 -15.76 -4.69 5.51
CA ASP A 232 -16.09 -4.23 4.18
C ASP A 232 -15.88 -2.73 4.10
N VAL A 233 -15.21 -2.26 3.06
CA VAL A 233 -15.00 -0.84 2.84
C VAL A 233 -15.42 -0.44 1.44
N ASP A 234 -16.43 0.41 1.36
CA ASP A 234 -16.94 0.98 0.10
C ASP A 234 -17.45 2.40 0.33
N PHE A 235 -16.58 3.39 0.09
CA PHE A 235 -16.93 4.81 0.22
C PHE A 235 -17.87 5.31 -0.88
N GLY A 236 -18.29 4.46 -1.83
CA GLY A 236 -19.39 4.73 -2.76
C GLY A 236 -20.78 4.48 -2.17
N ARG A 237 -20.87 3.90 -0.95
CA ARG A 237 -22.13 3.58 -0.26
C ARG A 237 -22.39 4.53 0.91
N SER A 238 -23.65 4.58 1.34
CA SER A 238 -24.10 5.36 2.51
C SER A 238 -23.42 4.92 3.81
N SER A 239 -23.26 3.61 4.02
CA SER A 239 -22.41 3.05 5.07
C SER A 239 -21.07 2.64 4.46
N SER A 240 -20.05 3.47 4.66
CA SER A 240 -18.75 3.30 3.98
C SER A 240 -17.89 2.18 4.54
N ILE A 241 -18.13 1.75 5.79
CA ILE A 241 -17.39 0.69 6.48
C ILE A 241 -18.39 -0.17 7.27
N SER A 242 -18.34 -1.50 7.13
CA SER A 242 -19.20 -2.41 7.91
C SER A 242 -18.79 -2.49 9.40
N GLU A 243 -19.60 -3.13 10.25
CA GLU A 243 -19.26 -3.31 11.68
C GLU A 243 -18.07 -4.26 11.92
N GLY A 244 -17.71 -5.02 10.87
CA GLY A 244 -16.65 -6.01 10.86
C GLY A 244 -17.10 -7.37 11.39
N LYS A 245 -16.71 -8.44 10.69
CA LYS A 245 -16.99 -9.84 11.06
C LYS A 245 -15.71 -10.51 11.53
N VAL A 246 -15.82 -11.36 12.55
CA VAL A 246 -14.67 -12.10 13.10
C VAL A 246 -14.62 -13.49 12.49
N TYR A 247 -13.44 -13.88 12.03
CA TYR A 247 -13.13 -15.19 11.46
C TYR A 247 -12.01 -15.83 12.26
N SER A 248 -12.01 -17.17 12.33
CA SER A 248 -10.77 -17.89 12.66
C SER A 248 -9.75 -17.69 11.55
N LEU A 249 -8.46 -17.81 11.86
CA LEU A 249 -7.41 -17.73 10.85
C LEU A 249 -7.62 -18.76 9.72
N ALA A 250 -8.04 -19.97 10.08
CA ALA A 250 -8.29 -21.04 9.12
C ALA A 250 -9.43 -20.65 8.16
N ASP A 251 -10.54 -20.14 8.69
CA ASP A 251 -11.69 -19.73 7.87
C ASP A 251 -11.35 -18.58 6.94
N PHE A 252 -10.55 -17.61 7.42
CA PHE A 252 -10.07 -16.49 6.61
C PHE A 252 -9.22 -16.95 5.42
N ILE A 253 -8.40 -17.99 5.60
CA ILE A 253 -7.52 -18.50 4.54
C ILE A 253 -8.30 -19.37 3.54
N ILE A 254 -9.10 -20.30 4.07
CA ILE A 254 -9.75 -21.38 3.30
C ILE A 254 -11.00 -20.88 2.59
N TYR A 255 -11.85 -20.12 3.27
CA TYR A 255 -13.15 -19.71 2.73
C TYR A 255 -13.12 -18.28 2.21
N ASP A 256 -13.77 -18.05 1.08
CA ASP A 256 -13.88 -16.73 0.46
C ASP A 256 -15.14 -15.96 0.92
N GLU A 257 -15.82 -16.41 1.99
CA GLU A 257 -17.04 -15.73 2.46
C GLU A 257 -16.78 -14.26 2.81
N TRP A 258 -15.63 -13.95 3.38
CA TRP A 258 -15.21 -12.58 3.70
C TRP A 258 -14.96 -11.70 2.46
N LEU A 259 -14.79 -12.28 1.26
CA LEU A 259 -14.70 -11.54 0.00
C LEU A 259 -16.08 -11.16 -0.55
N THR A 260 -17.14 -11.84 -0.12
CA THR A 260 -18.51 -11.56 -0.56
C THR A 260 -19.10 -10.37 0.20
N ASN A 261 -19.78 -9.47 -0.52
CA ASN A 261 -20.49 -8.35 0.09
C ASN A 261 -21.89 -8.86 0.50
N LYS A 262 -22.01 -9.47 1.69
CA LYS A 262 -23.31 -9.70 2.35
C LYS A 262 -23.54 -8.63 3.40
#